data_AF-A0A937RFU9-F1
#
_entry.id   AF-A0A937RFU9-F1
#
_cell.length_a   1.000
_cell.length_b   1.000
_cell.length_c   1.000
_cell.angle_alpha   90.00
_cell.angle_beta   90.00
_cell.angle_gamma   90.00
#
_symmetry.space_group_name_H-M   'P 1'
#
loop_
_entity.id
_entity.type
_entity.pdbx_description
1 polymer ?
#
loop_
_entity_poly.entity_id
_entity_poly.type
_entity_poly.pdbx_seq_one_letter_code
_entity_poly.pdbx_strand_id
1 'polypeptide(L)'
;MTVTAAVPSVADLIAEATVAATPVASAALVPVDEVDRVAGTLGRAVGHLLSLQDDAGWWKGDLETNTTMDSEDLMLRHWLGIWDPKQAELTARFIRPQQNPDGSWPIYHGGPGDLAATVESYIALRMVGDSPDAPHMRAAAAWARARGGVPATRVFTRIWLALFGWWRWEDLPVLPPELMFVPAKMPLSIYRFASWGRQTIVAIMVLMAHRPTGIPPFSIQELFPEPEAPAGRRRGRRPAATDPRDVLLEDLFAGSAPAGAAAPGGALVPAAPAPAPPPPGPKAASH
;
A
#
# COMPACT_ATOMS: atom_id res chain seq x y z
N MET A 1 13.50 31.33 -33.20
CA MET A 1 12.50 30.63 -34.02
C MET A 1 11.50 30.03 -33.06
N THR A 2 10.48 30.81 -32.71
CA THR A 2 9.52 30.47 -31.65
C THR A 2 8.25 29.98 -32.35
N VAL A 3 7.97 28.68 -32.24
CA VAL A 3 6.75 28.08 -32.78
C VAL A 3 5.69 28.12 -31.68
N THR A 4 4.82 29.11 -31.73
CA THR A 4 3.53 29.10 -31.04
C THR A 4 2.52 28.41 -31.94
N ALA A 5 2.32 27.10 -31.74
CA ALA A 5 1.17 26.41 -32.30
C ALA A 5 -0.05 26.72 -31.43
N ALA A 6 -1.11 27.25 -32.04
CA ALA A 6 -2.37 27.49 -31.37
C ALA A 6 -3.03 26.17 -30.96
N VAL A 7 -3.60 26.12 -29.76
CA VAL A 7 -4.40 24.99 -29.28
C VAL A 7 -5.72 24.98 -30.08
N PRO A 8 -6.07 23.89 -30.76
CA PRO A 8 -7.30 23.81 -31.56
C PRO A 8 -8.53 23.93 -30.68
N SER A 9 -9.61 24.49 -31.23
CA SER A 9 -10.87 24.63 -30.51
C SER A 9 -11.56 23.28 -30.36
N VAL A 10 -12.48 23.17 -29.39
CA VAL A 10 -13.28 21.95 -29.18
C VAL A 10 -14.08 21.59 -30.45
N ALA A 11 -14.48 22.57 -31.25
CA ALA A 11 -15.15 22.34 -32.52
C ALA A 11 -14.23 21.68 -33.56
N ASP A 12 -12.94 22.03 -33.58
CA ASP A 12 -11.96 21.47 -34.51
C ASP A 12 -11.64 20.01 -34.15
N LEU A 13 -11.55 19.71 -32.86
CA LEU A 13 -11.32 18.34 -32.36
C LEU A 13 -12.52 17.42 -32.63
N ILE A 14 -13.74 17.94 -32.55
CA ILE A 14 -14.96 17.19 -32.92
C ILE A 14 -14.96 16.90 -34.42
N ALA A 15 -14.60 17.88 -35.25
CA ALA A 15 -14.55 17.71 -36.71
C ALA A 15 -13.51 16.67 -37.14
N GLU A 16 -12.32 16.67 -36.54
CA GLU A 16 -11.24 15.73 -36.85
C GLU A 16 -11.58 14.29 -36.44
N ALA A 17 -12.27 14.11 -35.30
CA ALA A 17 -12.75 12.81 -34.84
C ALA A 17 -13.81 12.20 -35.79
N THR A 18 -14.61 13.03 -36.47
CA THR A 18 -15.58 12.56 -37.48
C THR A 18 -14.96 12.08 -38.79
N VAL A 19 -13.72 12.48 -39.12
CA VAL A 19 -13.12 12.21 -40.45
C VAL A 19 -12.21 10.96 -40.45
N ALA A 20 -11.72 10.51 -39.29
CA ALA A 20 -10.81 9.36 -39.21
C ALA A 20 -11.49 7.96 -39.24
N ALA A 21 -12.81 7.90 -39.43
CA ALA A 21 -13.53 6.63 -39.55
C ALA A 21 -13.62 6.18 -41.02
N THR A 22 -12.69 5.34 -41.46
CA THR A 22 -12.79 4.59 -42.73
C THR A 22 -14.09 3.77 -42.75
N PRO A 23 -14.90 3.79 -43.83
CA PRO A 23 -16.23 3.19 -43.80
C PRO A 23 -16.12 1.67 -43.87
N VAL A 24 -16.34 1.00 -42.74
CA VAL A 24 -16.67 -0.43 -42.76
C VAL A 24 -18.14 -0.53 -43.16
N ALA A 25 -18.37 -1.06 -44.36
CA ALA A 25 -19.70 -1.31 -44.90
C ALA A 25 -20.46 -2.32 -44.02
N SER A 26 -21.30 -1.78 -43.14
CA SER A 26 -22.58 -2.36 -42.73
C SER A 26 -23.45 -1.20 -42.24
N ALA A 27 -24.07 -0.50 -43.19
CA ALA A 27 -25.07 0.51 -42.88
C ALA A 27 -26.37 -0.20 -42.44
N ALA A 28 -26.37 -0.70 -41.20
CA ALA A 28 -27.62 -0.83 -40.48
C ALA A 28 -28.14 0.60 -40.28
N LEU A 29 -29.28 0.92 -40.91
CA LEU A 29 -29.99 2.17 -40.69
C LEU A 29 -30.33 2.26 -39.20
N VAL A 30 -29.55 3.05 -38.45
CA VAL A 30 -29.88 3.43 -37.09
C VAL A 30 -31.19 4.23 -37.18
N PRO A 31 -32.30 3.75 -36.58
CA PRO A 31 -33.57 4.46 -36.63
C PRO A 31 -33.41 5.89 -36.10
N VAL A 32 -34.09 6.86 -36.70
CA VAL A 32 -34.00 8.30 -36.30
C VAL A 32 -34.28 8.50 -34.80
N ASP A 33 -35.17 7.69 -34.22
CA ASP A 33 -35.46 7.66 -32.78
C ASP A 33 -34.24 7.31 -31.90
N GLU A 34 -33.29 6.54 -32.41
CA GLU A 34 -32.06 6.19 -31.71
C GLU A 34 -31.05 7.35 -31.73
N VAL A 35 -31.00 8.13 -32.82
CA VAL A 35 -30.17 9.34 -32.93
C VAL A 35 -30.63 10.42 -31.95
N ASP A 36 -31.94 10.67 -31.89
CA ASP A 36 -32.52 11.66 -30.97
C ASP A 36 -32.33 11.24 -29.50
N ARG A 37 -32.41 9.94 -29.21
CA ARG A 37 -32.18 9.39 -27.88
C ARG A 37 -30.71 9.53 -27.44
N VAL A 38 -29.76 9.28 -28.34
CA VAL A 38 -28.32 9.47 -28.08
C VAL A 38 -28.03 10.95 -27.83
N ALA A 39 -28.52 11.86 -28.69
CA ALA A 39 -28.33 13.30 -28.52
C ALA A 39 -28.92 13.80 -27.19
N GLY A 40 -30.13 13.37 -26.85
CA GLY A 40 -30.76 13.69 -25.57
C GLY A 40 -29.98 13.15 -24.37
N THR A 41 -29.40 11.95 -24.48
CA THR A 41 -28.57 11.36 -23.42
C THR A 41 -27.25 12.08 -23.25
N LEU A 42 -26.58 12.44 -24.36
CA LEU A 42 -25.37 13.26 -24.34
C LEU A 42 -25.63 14.63 -23.71
N GLY A 43 -26.71 15.31 -24.08
CA GLY A 43 -27.08 16.60 -23.49
C GLY A 43 -27.27 16.53 -21.98
N ARG A 44 -27.92 15.48 -21.47
CA ARG A 44 -28.06 15.24 -20.02
C ARG A 44 -26.73 14.94 -19.35
N ALA A 45 -25.87 14.12 -19.95
CA ALA A 45 -24.56 13.78 -19.40
C ALA A 45 -23.63 14.99 -19.33
N VAL A 46 -23.59 15.81 -20.39
CA VAL A 46 -22.84 17.07 -20.42
C VAL A 46 -23.37 18.04 -19.37
N GLY A 47 -24.70 18.23 -19.32
CA GLY A 47 -25.32 19.09 -18.31
C GLY A 47 -25.01 18.65 -16.88
N HIS A 48 -25.01 17.34 -16.62
CA HIS A 48 -24.63 16.81 -15.32
C HIS A 48 -23.15 17.02 -15.01
N LEU A 49 -22.23 16.71 -15.94
CA LEU A 49 -20.80 16.91 -15.73
C LEU A 49 -20.48 18.38 -15.46
N LEU A 50 -21.07 19.32 -16.22
CA LEU A 50 -20.92 20.75 -15.97
C LEU A 50 -21.50 21.17 -14.60
N SER A 51 -22.58 20.54 -14.14
CA SER A 51 -23.14 20.81 -12.80
C SER A 51 -22.22 20.37 -11.65
N LEU A 52 -21.21 19.53 -11.92
CA LEU A 52 -20.20 19.09 -10.94
C LEU A 52 -18.92 19.93 -10.98
N GLN A 53 -18.82 20.90 -11.90
CA GLN A 53 -17.65 21.77 -12.00
C GLN A 53 -17.63 22.74 -10.82
N ASP A 54 -16.49 22.86 -10.16
CA ASP A 54 -16.25 23.89 -9.17
C ASP A 54 -16.27 25.28 -9.83
N ASP A 55 -16.66 26.32 -9.09
CA ASP A 55 -16.70 27.70 -9.60
C ASP A 55 -15.34 28.19 -10.12
N ALA A 56 -14.22 27.64 -9.62
CA ALA A 56 -12.87 27.93 -10.13
C ALA A 56 -12.45 27.09 -11.35
N GLY A 57 -13.34 26.24 -11.88
CA GLY A 57 -13.23 25.61 -13.20
C GLY A 57 -12.67 24.18 -13.24
N TRP A 58 -12.38 23.57 -12.09
CA TRP A 58 -11.89 22.19 -11.98
C TRP A 58 -13.00 21.22 -11.55
N TRP A 59 -12.74 19.91 -11.65
CA TRP A 59 -13.64 18.86 -11.16
C TRP A 59 -13.00 18.10 -10.02
N LYS A 60 -13.81 17.75 -9.02
CA LYS A 60 -13.43 16.85 -7.94
C LYS A 60 -14.17 15.52 -8.09
N GLY A 61 -13.42 14.44 -8.09
CA GLY A 61 -13.95 13.10 -7.90
C GLY A 61 -13.23 12.42 -6.74
N ASP A 62 -13.88 11.43 -6.16
CA ASP A 62 -13.23 10.56 -5.18
C ASP A 62 -12.28 9.62 -5.93
N LEU A 63 -11.04 9.54 -5.46
CA LEU A 63 -10.05 8.59 -5.93
C LEU A 63 -9.98 7.42 -4.95
N GLU A 64 -10.85 6.44 -5.18
CA GLU A 64 -10.92 5.25 -4.34
C GLU A 64 -9.77 4.27 -4.67
N THR A 65 -9.21 3.65 -3.65
CA THR A 65 -8.16 2.63 -3.79
C THR A 65 -8.52 1.36 -3.02
N ASN A 66 -7.95 1.19 -1.83
CA ASN A 66 -8.18 0.10 -0.90
C ASN A 66 -7.85 0.57 0.52
N THR A 67 -8.11 -0.29 1.50
CA THR A 67 -8.00 0.05 2.92
C THR A 67 -6.57 0.15 3.45
N THR A 68 -5.53 -0.13 2.65
CA THR A 68 -4.14 -0.02 3.15
C THR A 68 -3.80 1.43 3.46
N MET A 69 -4.21 2.38 2.64
CA MET A 69 -3.91 3.81 2.85
C MET A 69 -4.47 4.31 4.19
N ASP A 70 -5.71 3.92 4.49
CA ASP A 70 -6.38 4.23 5.75
C ASP A 70 -5.73 3.52 6.95
N SER A 71 -5.35 2.26 6.76
CA SER A 71 -4.70 1.45 7.80
C SER A 71 -3.32 2.00 8.15
N GLU A 72 -2.52 2.31 7.12
CA GLU A 72 -1.19 2.88 7.24
C GLU A 72 -1.22 4.31 7.83
N ASP A 73 -2.22 5.14 7.50
CA ASP A 73 -2.39 6.46 8.13
C ASP A 73 -2.68 6.35 9.63
N LEU A 74 -3.53 5.41 10.06
CA LEU A 74 -3.77 5.15 11.49
C LEU A 74 -2.51 4.69 12.20
N MET A 75 -1.77 3.77 11.59
CA MET A 75 -0.47 3.33 12.10
C MET A 75 0.50 4.50 12.20
N LEU A 76 0.61 5.34 11.16
CA LEU A 76 1.49 6.51 11.17
C LEU A 76 1.15 7.49 12.30
N ARG A 77 -0.13 7.82 12.47
CA ARG A 77 -0.58 8.78 13.49
C ARG A 77 -0.32 8.30 14.89
N HIS A 78 -0.55 7.02 15.13
CA HIS A 78 -0.20 6.39 16.40
C HIS A 78 1.31 6.46 16.64
N TRP A 79 2.10 6.08 15.65
CA TRP A 79 3.57 6.09 15.71
C TRP A 79 4.13 7.49 16.02
N LEU A 80 3.57 8.52 15.40
CA LEU A 80 3.95 9.92 15.58
C LEU A 80 3.40 10.55 16.88
N GLY A 81 2.58 9.83 17.65
CA GLY A 81 1.96 10.35 18.87
C GLY A 81 0.87 11.39 18.64
N ILE A 82 0.29 11.44 17.44
CA ILE A 82 -0.77 12.39 17.03
C ILE A 82 -2.12 11.69 16.84
N TRP A 83 -2.38 10.65 17.64
CA TRP A 83 -3.60 9.88 17.59
C TRP A 83 -4.83 10.71 18.02
N ASP A 84 -5.85 10.75 17.16
CA ASP A 84 -7.18 11.27 17.49
C ASP A 84 -8.19 10.12 17.48
N PRO A 85 -8.78 9.76 18.65
CA PRO A 85 -9.78 8.70 18.74
C PRO A 85 -11.00 8.92 17.84
N LYS A 86 -11.40 10.17 17.61
CA LYS A 86 -12.57 10.47 16.76
C LYS A 86 -12.26 10.17 15.30
N GLN A 87 -11.14 10.66 14.79
CA GLN A 87 -10.69 10.34 13.44
C GLN A 87 -10.46 8.83 13.29
N ALA A 88 -9.85 8.19 14.28
CA ALA A 88 -9.56 6.76 14.23
C ALA A 88 -10.82 5.89 14.10
N GLU A 89 -11.88 6.23 14.84
CA GLU A 89 -13.16 5.55 14.71
C GLU A 89 -13.86 5.84 13.36
N LEU A 90 -13.71 7.04 12.79
CA LEU A 90 -14.21 7.32 11.44
C LEU A 90 -13.51 6.46 10.38
N THR A 91 -12.18 6.34 10.46
CA THR A 91 -11.41 5.47 9.57
C THR A 91 -11.81 3.99 9.74
N ALA A 92 -12.00 3.52 10.98
CA ALA A 92 -12.46 2.16 11.22
C ALA A 92 -13.86 1.90 10.64
N ARG A 93 -14.78 2.88 10.73
CA ARG A 93 -16.11 2.79 10.09
C ARG A 93 -16.03 2.69 8.58
N PHE A 94 -15.00 3.26 7.96
CA PHE A 94 -14.72 3.10 6.54
C PHE A 94 -14.15 1.71 6.21
N ILE A 95 -13.21 1.20 7.01
CA ILE A 95 -12.53 -0.09 6.77
C ILE A 95 -13.47 -1.29 6.95
N ARG A 96 -14.27 -1.33 8.03
CA ARG A 96 -15.12 -2.49 8.39
C ARG A 96 -16.04 -2.99 7.26
N PRO A 97 -16.84 -2.14 6.57
CA PRO A 97 -17.76 -2.62 5.54
C PRO A 97 -17.07 -3.10 4.25
N GLN A 98 -15.77 -2.87 4.08
CA GLN A 98 -15.01 -3.32 2.91
C GLN A 98 -14.48 -4.76 3.06
N GLN A 99 -14.74 -5.40 4.20
CA GLN A 99 -14.39 -6.79 4.41
C GLN A 99 -15.23 -7.71 3.53
N ASN A 100 -14.58 -8.64 2.84
CA ASN A 100 -15.22 -9.71 2.10
C ASN A 100 -15.90 -10.72 3.06
N PRO A 101 -16.89 -11.49 2.58
CA PRO A 101 -17.56 -12.52 3.40
C PRO A 101 -16.63 -13.61 3.97
N ASP A 102 -15.47 -13.84 3.35
CA ASP A 102 -14.45 -14.79 3.80
C ASP A 102 -13.50 -14.22 4.88
N GLY A 103 -13.70 -12.95 5.27
CA GLY A 103 -12.91 -12.24 6.28
C GLY A 103 -11.75 -11.42 5.71
N SER A 104 -11.50 -11.45 4.41
CA SER A 104 -10.39 -10.74 3.77
C SER A 104 -10.70 -9.31 3.35
N TRP A 105 -9.68 -8.53 3.01
CA TRP A 105 -9.84 -7.23 2.34
C TRP A 105 -9.24 -7.28 0.94
N PRO A 106 -9.95 -6.79 -0.10
CA PRO A 106 -9.43 -6.73 -1.45
C PRO A 106 -8.61 -5.46 -1.70
N ILE A 107 -7.84 -5.44 -2.79
CA ILE A 107 -7.10 -4.25 -3.26
C ILE A 107 -7.83 -3.46 -4.35
N TYR A 108 -9.00 -3.92 -4.78
CA TYR A 108 -9.92 -3.23 -5.68
C TYR A 108 -11.36 -3.66 -5.41
N HIS A 109 -12.32 -2.83 -5.82
CA HIS A 109 -13.74 -3.06 -5.55
C HIS A 109 -14.24 -4.41 -6.10
N GLY A 110 -14.85 -5.23 -5.23
CA GLY A 110 -15.38 -6.55 -5.58
C GLY A 110 -14.31 -7.60 -5.90
N GLY A 111 -13.03 -7.31 -5.65
CA GLY A 111 -11.92 -8.22 -5.88
C GLY A 111 -11.81 -9.34 -4.84
N PRO A 112 -10.95 -10.35 -5.10
CA PRO A 112 -10.58 -11.33 -4.10
C PRO A 112 -9.75 -10.67 -2.99
N GLY A 113 -9.69 -11.33 -1.84
CA GLY A 113 -8.85 -10.89 -0.73
C GLY A 113 -7.36 -10.85 -1.05
N ASP A 114 -6.69 -9.84 -0.52
CA ASP A 114 -5.24 -9.68 -0.53
C ASP A 114 -4.66 -9.83 0.89
N LEU A 115 -3.50 -10.48 1.00
CA LEU A 115 -2.89 -10.79 2.28
C LEU A 115 -2.37 -9.56 3.02
N ALA A 116 -1.70 -8.64 2.32
CA ALA A 116 -1.18 -7.42 2.92
C ALA A 116 -2.32 -6.52 3.38
N ALA A 117 -3.31 -6.30 2.52
CA ALA A 117 -4.49 -5.50 2.85
C ALA A 117 -5.27 -6.07 4.03
N THR A 118 -5.43 -7.40 4.09
CA THR A 118 -6.12 -8.06 5.21
C THR A 118 -5.36 -7.88 6.53
N VAL A 119 -4.03 -8.07 6.53
CA VAL A 119 -3.20 -7.91 7.74
C VAL A 119 -3.19 -6.46 8.23
N GLU A 120 -3.03 -5.49 7.33
CA GLU A 120 -3.01 -4.07 7.69
C GLU A 120 -4.37 -3.59 8.19
N SER A 121 -5.46 -3.97 7.51
CA SER A 121 -6.83 -3.65 7.94
C SER A 121 -7.16 -4.26 9.30
N TYR A 122 -6.75 -5.51 9.52
CA TYR A 122 -6.89 -6.15 10.82
C TYR A 122 -6.17 -5.35 11.92
N ILE A 123 -4.91 -4.97 11.70
CA ILE A 123 -4.13 -4.23 12.68
C ILE A 123 -4.75 -2.85 12.96
N ALA A 124 -5.20 -2.14 11.93
CA ALA A 124 -5.88 -0.87 12.08
C ALA A 124 -7.13 -0.99 12.96
N LEU A 125 -7.96 -2.00 12.73
CA LEU A 125 -9.14 -2.27 13.56
C LEU A 125 -8.77 -2.65 15.00
N ARG A 126 -7.71 -3.44 15.20
CA ARG A 126 -7.17 -3.74 16.55
C ARG A 126 -6.72 -2.48 17.29
N MET A 127 -6.09 -1.53 16.60
CA MET A 127 -5.64 -0.26 17.20
C MET A 127 -6.81 0.63 17.65
N VAL A 128 -7.96 0.52 16.99
CA VAL A 128 -9.19 1.26 17.34
C VAL A 128 -9.98 0.57 18.46
N GLY A 129 -9.69 -0.72 18.72
CA GLY A 129 -10.24 -1.47 19.85
C GLY A 129 -11.10 -2.67 19.48
N ASP A 130 -11.15 -3.07 18.20
CA ASP A 130 -11.85 -4.29 17.80
C ASP A 130 -11.20 -5.50 18.47
N SER A 131 -12.00 -6.33 19.15
CA SER A 131 -11.48 -7.51 19.84
C SER A 131 -10.97 -8.55 18.84
N PRO A 132 -9.80 -9.19 19.05
CA PRO A 132 -9.35 -10.30 18.21
C PRO A 132 -10.32 -11.48 18.19
N ASP A 133 -11.14 -11.62 19.24
CA ASP A 133 -12.17 -12.65 19.35
C ASP A 133 -13.48 -12.27 18.63
N ALA A 134 -13.62 -11.06 18.09
CA ALA A 134 -14.81 -10.68 17.34
C ALA A 134 -14.93 -11.54 16.05
N PRO A 135 -16.15 -11.93 15.61
CA PRO A 135 -16.32 -12.82 14.46
C PRO A 135 -15.59 -12.37 13.19
N HIS A 136 -15.62 -11.07 12.86
CA HIS A 136 -14.96 -10.50 11.69
C HIS A 136 -13.43 -10.55 11.80
N MET A 137 -12.89 -10.33 13.00
CA MET A 137 -11.46 -10.39 13.29
C MET A 137 -10.94 -11.83 13.23
N ARG A 138 -11.66 -12.80 13.80
CA ARG A 138 -11.29 -14.22 13.72
C ARG A 138 -11.30 -14.73 12.29
N ALA A 139 -12.28 -14.32 11.49
CA ALA A 139 -12.35 -14.68 10.07
C ALA A 139 -11.12 -14.15 9.31
N ALA A 140 -10.78 -12.88 9.50
CA ALA A 140 -9.59 -12.26 8.91
C ALA A 140 -8.28 -12.96 9.32
N ALA A 141 -8.11 -13.24 10.61
CA ALA A 141 -6.92 -13.92 11.12
C ALA A 141 -6.80 -15.36 10.59
N ALA A 142 -7.91 -16.11 10.56
CA ALA A 142 -7.93 -17.45 9.98
C ALA A 142 -7.60 -17.43 8.48
N TRP A 143 -8.18 -16.48 7.74
CA TRP A 143 -7.93 -16.31 6.31
C TRP A 143 -6.47 -15.95 6.01
N ALA A 144 -5.88 -15.06 6.81
CA ALA A 144 -4.48 -14.64 6.68
C ALA A 144 -3.51 -15.80 6.99
N ARG A 145 -3.75 -16.53 8.09
CA ARG A 145 -2.92 -17.70 8.45
C ARG A 145 -2.94 -18.78 7.38
N ALA A 146 -4.10 -19.05 6.78
CA ALA A 146 -4.24 -20.01 5.68
C ALA A 146 -3.40 -19.64 4.43
N ARG A 147 -2.92 -18.40 4.33
CA ARG A 147 -2.08 -17.89 3.23
C ARG A 147 -0.64 -17.58 3.65
N GLY A 148 -0.18 -18.18 4.75
CA GLY A 148 1.18 -18.02 5.26
C GLY A 148 1.36 -16.87 6.25
N GLY A 149 0.28 -16.15 6.58
CA GLY A 149 0.26 -15.12 7.62
C GLY A 149 1.21 -13.95 7.35
N VAL A 150 1.58 -13.25 8.42
CA VAL A 150 2.48 -12.09 8.38
C VAL A 150 3.77 -12.32 7.56
N PRO A 151 4.51 -13.45 7.69
CA PRO A 151 5.73 -13.68 6.92
C PRO A 151 5.54 -13.63 5.40
N ALA A 152 4.36 -14.01 4.89
CA ALA A 152 4.04 -14.05 3.46
C ALA A 152 3.52 -12.72 2.88
N THR A 153 3.39 -11.66 3.69
CA THR A 153 2.97 -10.32 3.23
C THR A 153 4.01 -9.64 2.32
N ARG A 154 3.65 -8.49 1.73
CA ARG A 154 4.61 -7.65 0.98
C ARG A 154 5.64 -6.99 1.91
N VAL A 155 6.78 -6.55 1.36
CA VAL A 155 7.85 -5.92 2.15
C VAL A 155 7.37 -4.66 2.90
N PHE A 156 6.49 -3.87 2.29
CA PHE A 156 5.95 -2.65 2.91
C PHE A 156 5.18 -2.94 4.20
N THR A 157 4.32 -3.97 4.20
CA THR A 157 3.63 -4.42 5.41
C THR A 157 4.64 -4.77 6.49
N ARG A 158 5.68 -5.56 6.15
CA ARG A 158 6.71 -5.93 7.12
C ARG A 158 7.54 -4.73 7.61
N ILE A 159 7.75 -3.68 6.82
CA ILE A 159 8.37 -2.42 7.25
C ILE A 159 7.49 -1.73 8.31
N TRP A 160 6.19 -1.63 8.05
CA TRP A 160 5.22 -1.11 9.02
C TRP A 160 5.25 -1.92 10.32
N LEU A 161 5.26 -3.25 10.24
CA LEU A 161 5.38 -4.11 11.42
C LEU A 161 6.72 -3.95 12.15
N ALA A 162 7.81 -3.69 11.42
CA ALA A 162 9.13 -3.49 12.00
C ALA A 162 9.23 -2.17 12.77
N LEU A 163 8.59 -1.10 12.29
CA LEU A 163 8.45 0.14 13.05
C LEU A 163 7.85 -0.15 14.42
N PHE A 164 6.74 -0.88 14.48
CA PHE A 164 6.05 -1.20 15.72
C PHE A 164 6.70 -2.30 16.58
N GLY A 165 7.78 -2.94 16.10
CA GLY A 165 8.44 -4.04 16.81
C GLY A 165 7.75 -5.40 16.70
N TRP A 166 6.74 -5.55 15.82
CA TRP A 166 6.12 -6.84 15.49
C TRP A 166 6.95 -7.67 14.51
N TRP A 167 7.86 -7.03 13.79
CA TRP A 167 8.79 -7.67 12.85
C TRP A 167 10.22 -7.19 13.13
N ARG A 168 11.20 -8.03 12.79
CA ARG A 168 12.62 -7.68 12.99
C ARG A 168 13.15 -6.96 11.76
N TRP A 169 13.86 -5.86 11.97
CA TRP A 169 14.53 -5.14 10.87
C TRP A 169 15.54 -6.00 10.13
N GLU A 170 16.17 -6.98 10.80
CA GLU A 170 17.16 -7.89 10.19
C GLU A 170 16.55 -8.86 9.18
N ASP A 171 15.23 -9.11 9.28
CA ASP A 171 14.51 -10.04 8.42
C ASP A 171 13.91 -9.33 7.18
N LEU A 172 14.16 -8.02 7.03
CA LEU A 172 13.78 -7.23 5.86
C LEU A 172 14.92 -7.21 4.82
N PRO A 173 14.59 -7.18 3.50
CA PRO A 173 15.59 -6.91 2.48
C PRO A 173 16.25 -5.55 2.71
N VAL A 174 17.58 -5.49 2.58
CA VAL A 174 18.35 -4.29 2.84
C VAL A 174 18.34 -3.37 1.62
N LEU A 175 17.91 -2.12 1.82
CA LEU A 175 18.12 -1.01 0.89
C LEU A 175 19.20 -0.08 1.47
N PRO A 176 20.46 -0.18 1.03
CA PRO A 176 21.56 0.59 1.61
C PRO A 176 21.46 2.08 1.23
N PRO A 177 21.56 3.02 2.18
CA PRO A 177 21.56 4.46 1.88
C PRO A 177 22.71 4.90 0.95
N GLU A 178 23.77 4.11 0.85
CA GLU A 178 24.89 4.30 -0.07
C GLU A 178 24.46 4.32 -1.55
N LEU A 179 23.26 3.81 -1.87
CA LEU A 179 22.68 3.90 -3.21
C LEU A 179 22.53 5.36 -3.68
N MET A 180 22.46 6.32 -2.75
CA MET A 180 22.47 7.76 -3.05
C MET A 180 23.76 8.23 -3.75
N PHE A 181 24.86 7.51 -3.59
CA PHE A 181 26.15 7.85 -4.23
C PHE A 181 26.33 7.21 -5.61
N VAL A 182 25.40 6.36 -6.04
CA VAL A 182 25.47 5.71 -7.35
C VAL A 182 25.20 6.73 -8.46
N PRO A 183 26.10 6.91 -9.45
CA PRO A 183 25.91 7.86 -10.52
C PRO A 183 24.64 7.61 -11.34
N ALA A 184 23.97 8.68 -11.78
CA ALA A 184 22.67 8.62 -12.47
C ALA A 184 22.61 7.63 -13.66
N LYS A 185 23.75 7.44 -14.35
CA LYS A 185 23.87 6.59 -15.55
C LYS A 185 23.96 5.09 -15.22
N MET A 186 24.35 4.72 -14.01
CA MET A 186 24.58 3.33 -13.60
C MET A 186 23.25 2.58 -13.35
N PRO A 187 23.23 1.24 -13.47
CA PRO A 187 22.11 0.43 -13.01
C PRO A 187 21.88 0.64 -11.50
N LEU A 188 20.63 0.51 -11.05
CA LEU A 188 20.20 0.71 -9.65
C LEU A 188 20.33 2.13 -9.09
N SER A 189 20.81 3.09 -9.88
CA SER A 189 20.70 4.51 -9.53
C SER A 189 19.25 4.87 -9.20
N ILE A 190 19.03 5.65 -8.13
CA ILE A 190 17.70 6.13 -7.72
C ILE A 190 16.98 6.89 -8.86
N TYR A 191 17.73 7.47 -9.80
CA TYR A 191 17.19 8.20 -10.96
C TYR A 191 16.68 7.28 -12.08
N ARG A 192 16.96 5.97 -12.01
CA ARG A 192 16.41 4.96 -12.92
C ARG A 192 15.05 4.44 -12.45
N PHE A 193 14.62 4.75 -11.23
CA PHE A 193 13.28 4.41 -10.74
C PHE A 193 12.24 5.43 -11.18
N ALA A 194 11.02 4.93 -11.34
CA ALA A 194 9.83 5.77 -11.52
C ALA A 194 9.75 6.84 -10.42
N SER A 195 9.23 8.02 -10.77
CA SER A 195 9.21 9.18 -9.89
C SER A 195 8.53 8.90 -8.54
N TRP A 196 7.40 8.19 -8.57
CA TRP A 196 6.66 7.78 -7.36
C TRP A 196 7.46 6.80 -6.50
N GLY A 197 8.14 5.81 -7.11
CA GLY A 197 8.92 4.81 -6.39
C GLY A 197 10.19 5.40 -5.77
N ARG A 198 10.81 6.36 -6.44
CA ARG A 198 12.06 6.99 -5.99
C ARG A 198 11.92 7.66 -4.62
N GLN A 199 10.86 8.44 -4.42
CA GLN A 199 10.64 9.16 -3.17
C GLN A 199 10.48 8.17 -2.01
N THR A 200 9.70 7.11 -2.22
CA THR A 200 9.50 6.04 -1.25
C THR A 200 10.78 5.29 -0.92
N ILE A 201 11.57 4.91 -1.93
CA ILE A 201 12.85 4.21 -1.74
C ILE A 201 13.81 5.04 -0.88
N VAL A 202 13.95 6.34 -1.18
CA VAL A 202 14.83 7.23 -0.43
C VAL A 202 14.39 7.35 1.03
N ALA A 203 13.10 7.50 1.30
CA ALA A 203 12.59 7.53 2.67
C ALA A 203 12.84 6.20 3.41
N ILE A 204 12.60 5.06 2.76
CA ILE A 204 12.82 3.73 3.35
C ILE A 204 14.29 3.47 3.64
N MET A 205 15.22 3.93 2.79
CA MET A 205 16.65 3.80 3.07
C MET A 205 17.04 4.47 4.39
N VAL A 206 16.45 5.64 4.70
CA VAL A 206 16.66 6.31 5.99
C VAL A 206 16.10 5.47 7.14
N LEU A 207 14.88 4.93 6.99
CA LEU A 207 14.29 4.04 8.01
C LEU A 207 15.13 2.79 8.23
N MET A 208 15.63 2.15 7.17
CA MET A 208 16.46 0.95 7.26
C MET A 208 17.84 1.19 7.85
N ALA A 209 18.38 2.40 7.70
CA ALA A 209 19.64 2.83 8.32
C ALA A 209 19.49 3.06 9.83
N HIS A 210 18.39 3.68 10.25
CA HIS A 210 18.15 4.01 11.67
C HIS A 210 17.42 2.90 12.44
N ARG A 211 16.66 2.05 11.76
CA ARG A 211 15.85 0.95 12.33
C ARG A 211 15.02 1.39 13.54
N PRO A 212 14.26 2.50 13.45
CA PRO A 212 13.49 2.96 14.58
C PRO A 212 12.45 1.89 14.94
N THR A 213 12.42 1.51 16.22
CA THR A 213 11.59 0.41 16.72
C THR A 213 10.87 0.86 17.97
N GLY A 214 9.54 0.81 17.93
CA GLY A 214 8.67 1.14 19.05
C GLY A 214 8.27 -0.11 19.80
N ILE A 215 7.42 0.10 20.81
CA ILE A 215 6.86 -1.00 21.60
C ILE A 215 5.52 -1.38 20.97
N PRO A 216 5.29 -2.66 20.63
CA PRO A 216 4.02 -3.08 20.09
C PRO A 216 2.87 -2.79 21.07
N PRO A 217 1.78 -2.12 20.65
CA PRO A 217 0.66 -1.80 21.55
C PRO A 217 -0.12 -3.04 21.99
N PHE A 218 -0.04 -4.13 21.22
CA PHE A 218 -0.67 -5.42 21.50
C PHE A 218 0.04 -6.55 20.76
N SER A 219 -0.32 -7.80 21.08
CA SER A 219 0.11 -8.99 20.35
C SER A 219 -0.71 -9.20 19.07
N ILE A 220 -0.05 -9.67 18.00
CA ILE A 220 -0.66 -10.09 16.73
C ILE A 220 -0.32 -11.55 16.37
N GLN A 221 0.00 -12.39 17.36
CA GLN A 221 0.41 -13.79 17.16
C GLN A 221 -0.61 -14.61 16.37
N GLU A 222 -1.90 -14.29 16.47
CA GLU A 222 -2.99 -14.89 15.72
C GLU A 222 -2.93 -14.64 14.20
N LEU A 223 -2.08 -13.73 13.73
CA LEU A 223 -1.81 -13.48 12.31
C LEU A 223 -0.58 -14.24 11.80
N PHE A 224 0.20 -14.86 12.68
CA PHE A 224 1.34 -15.68 12.30
C PHE A 224 0.87 -17.11 12.01
N PRO A 225 1.52 -17.81 11.05
CA PRO A 225 1.22 -19.21 10.82
C PRO A 225 1.50 -20.02 12.09
N GLU A 226 0.72 -21.08 12.31
CA GLU A 226 0.99 -22.01 13.40
C GLU A 226 2.43 -22.55 13.25
N PRO A 227 3.19 -22.68 14.35
CA PRO A 227 4.50 -23.31 14.30
C PRO A 227 4.36 -24.68 13.64
N GLU A 228 5.09 -24.92 12.54
CA GLU A 228 5.15 -26.27 11.97
C GLU A 228 5.56 -27.24 13.09
N ALA A 229 4.72 -28.25 13.35
CA ALA A 229 5.10 -29.37 14.19
C ALA A 229 6.46 -29.88 13.71
N PRO A 230 7.44 -30.14 14.59
CA PRO A 230 8.82 -30.40 14.18
C PRO A 230 8.83 -31.55 13.17
N ALA A 231 9.07 -31.19 11.91
CA ALA A 231 9.13 -32.16 10.83
C ALA A 231 10.27 -33.14 11.16
N GLY A 232 9.92 -34.41 11.42
CA GLY A 232 10.89 -35.46 11.64
C GLY A 232 11.93 -35.41 10.52
N ARG A 233 13.21 -35.28 10.90
CA ARG A 233 14.37 -35.06 10.02
C ARG A 233 14.29 -35.91 8.75
N ARG A 234 13.69 -35.38 7.69
CA ARG A 234 13.86 -35.90 6.34
C ARG A 234 15.17 -35.32 5.81
N ARG A 235 16.17 -36.18 5.64
CA ARG A 235 17.37 -35.88 4.84
C ARG A 235 16.92 -35.60 3.40
N GLY A 236 16.60 -34.35 3.12
CA GLY A 236 16.24 -33.82 1.81
C GLY A 236 17.45 -33.16 1.15
N ARG A 237 17.72 -33.60 -0.06
CA ARG A 237 18.77 -33.15 -1.00
C ARG A 237 18.86 -31.62 -1.11
N ARG A 238 20.10 -31.11 -1.11
CA ARG A 238 20.45 -29.69 -1.25
C ARG A 238 19.75 -29.10 -2.49
N PRO A 239 18.94 -28.03 -2.36
CA PRO A 239 18.43 -27.34 -3.54
C PRO A 239 19.60 -26.75 -4.32
N ALA A 240 19.50 -26.79 -5.65
CA ALA A 240 20.47 -26.15 -6.53
C ALA A 240 20.47 -24.63 -6.23
N ALA A 241 21.66 -24.04 -6.23
CA ALA A 241 21.83 -22.61 -6.03
C ALA A 241 21.08 -21.85 -7.14
N THR A 242 20.11 -21.02 -6.74
CA THR A 242 19.55 -19.96 -7.60
C THR A 242 20.61 -18.88 -7.82
N ASP A 243 20.70 -18.35 -9.04
CA ASP A 243 21.64 -17.28 -9.39
C ASP A 243 21.21 -16.01 -8.62
N PRO A 244 22.12 -15.32 -7.90
CA PRO A 244 21.84 -14.04 -7.23
C PRO A 244 21.30 -12.94 -8.15
N ARG A 245 21.36 -13.13 -9.47
CA ARG A 245 20.83 -12.21 -10.49
C ARG A 245 19.33 -12.37 -10.78
N ASP A 246 18.69 -13.40 -10.24
CA ASP A 246 17.29 -13.71 -10.53
C ASP A 246 16.29 -13.06 -9.54
N VAL A 247 16.78 -12.22 -8.62
CA VAL A 247 15.92 -11.38 -7.76
C VAL A 247 15.97 -9.96 -8.31
N LEU A 248 14.95 -9.59 -9.09
CA LEU A 248 14.81 -8.21 -9.50
C LEU A 248 14.30 -7.42 -8.29
N LEU A 249 14.86 -6.23 -8.08
CA LEU A 249 14.38 -5.31 -7.04
C LEU A 249 12.89 -4.95 -7.23
N GLU A 250 12.37 -5.17 -8.44
CA GLU A 250 10.98 -5.05 -8.84
C GLU A 250 10.09 -6.09 -8.12
N ASP A 251 10.61 -7.31 -7.91
CA ASP A 251 9.95 -8.40 -7.17
C ASP A 251 9.90 -8.12 -5.66
N LEU A 252 10.82 -7.28 -5.17
CA LEU A 252 10.82 -6.75 -3.82
C LEU A 252 9.57 -5.89 -3.55
N PHE A 253 9.04 -5.24 -4.60
CA PHE A 253 7.85 -4.40 -4.55
C PHE A 253 6.58 -5.12 -5.03
N ALA A 254 6.73 -6.16 -5.87
CA ALA A 254 5.65 -7.00 -6.38
C ALA A 254 5.61 -8.37 -5.65
N GLY A 255 5.23 -8.34 -4.37
CA GLY A 255 4.53 -9.42 -3.65
C GLY A 255 4.83 -10.90 -3.96
N SER A 256 6.07 -11.29 -4.26
CA SER A 256 6.45 -12.68 -4.48
C SER A 256 7.60 -13.06 -3.54
N ALA A 257 7.27 -13.86 -2.53
CA ALA A 257 8.28 -14.42 -1.63
C ALA A 257 9.02 -15.56 -2.36
N PRO A 258 10.36 -15.64 -2.28
CA PRO A 258 11.05 -16.86 -2.68
C PRO A 258 10.71 -17.97 -1.67
N ALA A 259 10.23 -19.10 -2.17
CA ALA A 259 9.94 -20.27 -1.36
C ALA A 259 11.23 -20.80 -0.69
N GLY A 260 11.25 -20.88 0.65
CA GLY A 260 12.18 -21.77 1.36
C GLY A 260 13.15 -21.16 2.38
N ALA A 261 12.92 -19.96 2.92
CA ALA A 261 13.71 -19.47 4.07
C ALA A 261 13.04 -19.88 5.40
N ALA A 262 13.52 -20.97 6.01
CA ALA A 262 13.17 -21.32 7.38
C ALA A 262 13.71 -20.25 8.35
N ALA A 263 12.84 -19.70 9.21
CA ALA A 263 13.24 -18.79 10.27
C ALA A 263 14.06 -19.54 11.34
N PRO A 264 15.25 -19.09 11.75
CA PRO A 264 15.95 -19.68 12.87
C PRO A 264 15.33 -19.20 14.18
N GLY A 265 14.81 -20.15 14.97
CA GLY A 265 14.38 -19.91 16.34
C GLY A 265 15.56 -19.44 17.20
N GLY A 266 15.42 -18.24 17.78
CA GLY A 266 16.35 -17.67 18.74
C GLY A 266 15.57 -17.03 19.89
N ALA A 267 15.76 -17.56 21.09
CA ALA A 267 15.13 -17.09 22.32
C ALA A 267 15.41 -15.59 22.56
N LEU A 268 14.38 -14.87 23.05
CA LEU A 268 14.50 -13.49 23.53
C LEU A 268 15.61 -13.40 24.60
N VAL A 269 16.59 -12.53 24.36
CA VAL A 269 17.48 -11.99 25.42
C VAL A 269 16.89 -10.65 25.84
N PRO A 270 16.71 -10.37 27.15
CA PRO A 270 16.15 -9.08 27.58
C PRO A 270 17.15 -7.94 27.32
N ALA A 271 16.64 -6.85 26.73
CA ALA A 271 17.40 -5.63 26.49
C ALA A 271 17.75 -4.93 27.82
N ALA A 272 18.97 -4.39 27.91
CA ALA A 272 19.43 -3.58 29.04
C ALA A 272 18.68 -2.23 29.08
N PRO A 273 18.43 -1.66 30.27
CA PRO A 273 17.71 -0.38 30.39
C PRO A 273 18.53 0.80 29.87
N ALA A 274 17.84 1.76 29.24
CA ALA A 274 18.43 2.98 28.69
C ALA A 274 18.97 3.92 29.78
N PRO A 275 20.05 4.68 29.51
CA PRO A 275 20.58 5.68 30.44
C PRO A 275 19.63 6.88 30.59
N ALA A 276 19.58 7.43 31.81
CA ALA A 276 18.72 8.56 32.18
C ALA A 276 19.06 9.86 31.42
N PRO A 277 18.06 10.71 31.11
CA PRO A 277 18.29 11.98 30.43
C PRO A 277 19.00 13.00 31.33
N PRO A 278 19.82 13.90 30.76
CA PRO A 278 20.52 14.94 31.51
C PRO A 278 19.55 16.00 32.06
N PRO A 279 19.88 16.66 33.18
CA PRO A 279 19.02 17.66 33.80
C PRO A 279 18.87 18.93 32.93
N PRO A 280 17.72 19.61 33.01
CA PRO A 280 17.47 20.81 32.21
C PRO A 280 18.37 21.98 32.63
N GLY A 281 18.97 22.64 31.63
CA GLY A 281 19.77 23.85 31.82
C GLY A 281 18.94 25.07 32.27
N PRO A 282 19.60 26.11 32.83
CA PRO A 282 18.91 27.24 33.43
C PRO A 282 18.14 28.07 32.41
N LYS A 283 16.87 28.37 32.73
CA LYS A 283 16.00 29.27 31.95
C LYS A 283 16.51 30.71 32.04
N ALA A 284 16.86 31.30 30.90
CA ALA A 284 17.09 32.73 30.79
C ALA A 284 15.76 33.48 30.98
N ALA A 285 15.66 34.28 32.04
CA ALA A 285 14.60 35.26 32.20
C ALA A 285 14.84 36.41 31.21
N SER A 286 13.84 36.70 30.37
CA SER A 286 13.82 37.89 29.52
C SER A 286 12.76 38.83 30.09
N HIS A 287 13.20 40.01 30.51
CA HIS A 287 12.38 41.19 30.78
C HIS A 287 11.91 41.83 29.47
#